data_AF-A0A8B9LG31-F1
#
_entry.id   AF-A0A8B9LG31-F1
#
_cell.length_a   1.000
_cell.length_b   1.000
_cell.length_c   1.000
_cell.angle_alpha   90.00
_cell.angle_beta   90.00
_cell.angle_gamma   90.00
#
_symmetry.space_group_name_H-M   'P 1'
#
loop_
_entity.id
_entity.type
_entity.pdbx_description
1 polymer ?
#
loop_
_entity_poly.entity_id
_entity_poly.type
_entity_poly.pdbx_seq_one_letter_code
_entity_poly.pdbx_strand_id
1 'polypeptide(L)'
;VFVCHANKFNTKFMTYCCPGDGQHVPVRCVCHKPLKKVQKQLSDLEVYLKRPGCHKDEIIVTVKESGKKVCLSPDGDQGKRILTCWHEMEKTKGDVKQCLKRRRRRPRRKHTRSKKKTL
;
A
#
# COMPACT_ATOMS: atom_id res chain seq x y z
N VAL A 1 -1.31 15.71 -13.25
CA VAL A 1 -2.02 15.02 -14.36
C VAL A 1 -0.93 14.35 -15.19
N PHE A 2 -0.93 13.02 -15.31
CA PHE A 2 0.04 12.34 -16.17
C PHE A 2 -0.31 12.64 -17.62
N VAL A 3 0.42 13.57 -18.22
CA VAL A 3 0.36 13.82 -19.67
C VAL A 3 1.65 13.28 -20.25
N CYS A 4 1.65 12.00 -20.65
CA CYS A 4 2.55 11.54 -21.70
C CYS A 4 1.80 11.72 -23.01
N HIS A 5 2.04 12.86 -23.66
CA HIS A 5 1.56 13.09 -25.01
C HIS A 5 2.60 12.54 -25.98
N ALA A 6 2.25 11.50 -26.71
CA ALA A 6 2.96 11.09 -27.92
C ALA A 6 1.96 10.41 -28.86
N ASN A 7 1.31 11.23 -29.70
CA ASN A 7 0.65 10.78 -30.90
C ASN A 7 1.50 11.27 -32.08
N LYS A 8 2.06 10.37 -32.89
CA LYS A 8 1.76 10.24 -34.33
C LYS A 8 2.74 9.28 -35.02
N PHE A 9 2.16 8.30 -35.72
CA PHE A 9 2.68 7.56 -36.88
C PHE A 9 3.65 6.37 -36.67
N ASN A 10 3.03 5.18 -36.81
CA ASN A 10 3.44 4.06 -37.67
C ASN A 10 4.81 3.36 -37.45
N THR A 11 4.70 2.07 -37.10
CA THR A 11 5.64 0.95 -37.30
C THR A 11 7.10 1.14 -36.87
N LYS A 12 7.42 0.61 -35.69
CA LYS A 12 8.14 -0.67 -35.55
C LYS A 12 8.32 -0.99 -34.06
N PHE A 13 8.05 -2.24 -33.72
CA PHE A 13 8.47 -2.88 -32.48
C PHE A 13 9.99 -2.69 -32.33
N MET A 14 10.42 -1.76 -31.49
CA MET A 14 11.74 -1.81 -30.87
C MET A 14 11.73 -0.96 -29.61
N THR A 15 11.54 -1.64 -28.49
CA THR A 15 11.61 -1.04 -27.16
C THR A 15 13.07 -0.73 -26.86
N TYR A 16 13.52 0.47 -27.22
CA TYR A 16 14.76 1.02 -26.66
C TYR A 16 14.43 1.62 -25.30
N CYS A 17 14.88 0.94 -24.24
CA CYS A 17 14.81 1.47 -22.89
C CYS A 17 16.02 2.39 -22.68
N CYS A 18 15.81 3.70 -22.61
CA CYS A 18 16.81 4.59 -22.03
C CYS A 18 16.98 4.20 -20.55
N PRO A 19 18.22 4.06 -20.03
CA PRO A 19 18.46 3.97 -18.59
C PRO A 19 18.23 5.36 -17.98
N GLY A 20 16.97 5.79 -17.94
CA GLY A 20 16.51 6.76 -16.97
C GLY A 20 16.05 6.01 -15.74
N ASP A 21 16.23 6.58 -14.55
CA ASP A 21 15.74 6.06 -13.27
C ASP A 21 14.19 6.13 -13.17
N GLY A 22 13.50 5.67 -14.21
CA GLY A 22 12.06 5.59 -14.29
C GLY A 22 11.58 4.37 -13.52
N GLN A 23 10.83 4.59 -12.45
CA GLN A 23 10.19 3.53 -11.69
C GLN A 23 9.33 2.68 -12.63
N HIS A 24 9.73 1.42 -12.88
CA HIS A 24 9.02 0.51 -13.77
C HIS A 24 7.62 0.25 -13.20
N VAL A 25 6.60 0.79 -13.86
CA VAL A 25 5.22 0.59 -13.44
C VAL A 25 4.60 -0.51 -14.32
N PRO A 26 4.27 -1.68 -13.77
CA PRO A 26 3.85 -2.85 -14.56
C PRO A 26 2.53 -2.58 -15.30
N VAL A 27 2.39 -3.11 -16.51
CA VAL A 27 1.21 -2.89 -17.37
C VAL A 27 0.00 -3.69 -16.87
N ARG A 28 0.22 -4.91 -16.35
CA ARG A 28 -0.81 -5.80 -15.81
C ARG A 28 -0.76 -5.83 -14.27
N CYS A 29 -1.80 -6.38 -13.65
CA CYS A 29 -1.77 -6.66 -12.21
C CYS A 29 -0.58 -7.55 -11.86
N VAL A 30 0.16 -7.18 -10.82
CA VAL A 30 1.27 -7.98 -10.26
C VAL A 30 0.73 -9.08 -9.34
N CYS A 31 -0.38 -8.80 -8.64
CA CYS A 31 -0.96 -9.60 -7.60
C CYS A 31 -2.10 -10.47 -8.14
N HIS A 32 -1.88 -11.79 -8.23
CA HIS A 32 -2.92 -12.74 -8.62
C HIS A 32 -3.80 -13.20 -7.43
N LYS A 33 -3.20 -13.40 -6.26
CA LYS A 33 -3.88 -13.93 -5.06
C LYS A 33 -3.49 -13.11 -3.82
N PRO A 34 -4.09 -11.93 -3.61
CA PRO A 34 -3.77 -11.08 -2.48
C PRO A 34 -4.29 -11.67 -1.16
N LEU A 35 -3.49 -11.58 -0.10
CA LEU A 35 -3.88 -12.02 1.24
C LEU A 35 -4.75 -10.94 1.90
N LYS A 36 -5.80 -11.33 2.63
CA LYS A 36 -6.62 -10.36 3.40
C LYS A 36 -5.86 -9.77 4.61
N LYS A 37 -4.92 -10.55 5.16
CA LYS A 37 -4.16 -10.20 6.37
C LYS A 37 -2.81 -10.91 6.39
N VAL A 38 -1.77 -10.18 6.77
CA VAL A 38 -0.43 -10.69 7.09
C VAL A 38 -0.20 -10.51 8.58
N GLN A 39 0.00 -11.63 9.28
CA GLN A 39 0.21 -11.62 10.74
C GLN A 39 1.63 -11.19 11.14
N LYS A 40 2.59 -11.42 10.25
CA LYS A 40 4.02 -11.11 10.44
C LYS A 40 4.29 -9.61 10.39
N GLN A 41 5.46 -9.20 10.91
CA GLN A 41 5.93 -7.82 10.81
C GLN A 41 6.33 -7.48 9.38
N LEU A 42 6.02 -6.26 8.97
CA LEU A 42 6.29 -5.73 7.63
C LEU A 42 7.39 -4.68 7.72
N SER A 43 8.29 -4.66 6.74
CA SER A 43 9.42 -3.73 6.66
C SER A 43 9.24 -2.65 5.60
N ASP A 44 8.56 -2.97 4.51
CA ASP A 44 8.47 -2.12 3.34
C ASP A 44 7.08 -2.18 2.70
N LEU A 45 6.71 -1.13 1.98
CA LEU A 45 5.38 -0.89 1.42
C LEU A 45 5.51 -0.28 0.02
N GLU A 46 4.95 -0.99 -0.95
CA GLU A 46 4.80 -0.53 -2.33
C GLU A 46 3.31 -0.57 -2.69
N VAL A 47 2.78 0.50 -3.28
CA VAL A 47 1.38 0.58 -3.71
C VAL A 47 1.34 0.93 -5.18
N TYR A 48 0.60 0.12 -5.95
CA TYR A 48 0.24 0.45 -7.33
C TYR A 48 -1.23 0.79 -7.39
N LEU A 49 -1.54 2.02 -7.79
CA LEU A 49 -2.93 2.43 -8.01
C LEU A 49 -3.51 1.76 -9.26
N LYS A 50 -4.85 1.76 -9.36
CA LYS A 50 -5.59 1.32 -10.55
C LYS A 50 -5.02 1.94 -11.83
N ARG A 51 -4.77 1.10 -12.83
CA ARG A 51 -4.14 1.46 -14.11
C ARG A 51 -4.87 0.78 -15.27
N PRO A 52 -4.65 1.18 -16.54
CA PRO A 52 -5.38 0.61 -17.68
C PRO A 52 -5.34 -0.93 -17.80
N GLY A 53 -4.26 -1.59 -17.36
CA GLY A 53 -4.17 -3.05 -17.34
C GLY A 53 -4.33 -3.70 -15.95
N CYS A 54 -4.72 -2.92 -14.94
CA CYS A 54 -5.15 -3.45 -13.64
C CYS A 54 -6.21 -2.55 -13.00
N HIS A 55 -7.46 -3.00 -12.99
CA HIS A 55 -8.60 -2.21 -12.51
C HIS A 55 -8.72 -2.12 -10.98
N LYS A 56 -7.69 -2.49 -10.24
CA LYS A 56 -7.67 -2.55 -8.78
C LYS A 56 -6.38 -1.94 -8.25
N ASP A 57 -6.44 -1.39 -7.05
CA ASP A 57 -5.24 -0.97 -6.33
C ASP A 57 -4.55 -2.22 -5.75
N GLU A 58 -3.23 -2.28 -5.91
CA GLU A 58 -2.40 -3.39 -5.45
C GLU A 58 -1.48 -2.91 -4.33
N ILE A 59 -1.52 -3.62 -3.21
CA ILE A 59 -0.69 -3.33 -2.04
C ILE A 59 0.32 -4.47 -1.92
N ILE A 60 1.60 -4.15 -2.03
CA ILE A 60 2.69 -5.11 -1.91
C ILE A 60 3.48 -4.73 -0.66
N VAL A 61 3.65 -5.69 0.24
CA VAL A 61 4.38 -5.49 1.49
C VAL A 61 5.51 -6.48 1.60
N THR A 62 6.63 -6.04 2.17
CA THR A 62 7.79 -6.90 2.42
C THR A 62 7.74 -7.42 3.84
N VAL A 63 7.76 -8.74 4.02
CA VAL A 63 7.79 -9.38 5.34
C VAL A 63 9.20 -9.24 5.94
N LYS A 64 9.31 -8.69 7.15
CA LYS A 64 10.60 -8.37 7.79
C LYS A 64 11.49 -9.59 7.99
N GLU A 65 10.91 -10.67 8.49
CA GLU A 65 11.62 -11.89 8.84
C GLU A 65 12.19 -12.63 7.62
N SER A 66 11.46 -12.64 6.51
CA SER A 66 11.79 -13.46 5.34
C SER A 66 12.27 -12.64 4.14
N GLY A 67 12.14 -11.31 4.16
CA GLY A 67 12.38 -10.43 3.01
C GLY A 67 11.43 -10.63 1.84
N LYS A 68 10.43 -11.52 1.97
CA LYS A 68 9.51 -11.88 0.88
C LYS A 68 8.47 -10.79 0.67
N LYS A 69 8.27 -10.41 -0.60
CA LYS A 69 7.16 -9.55 -1.04
C LYS A 69 5.87 -10.37 -1.08
N VAL A 70 4.83 -9.85 -0.44
CA VAL A 70 3.50 -10.46 -0.42
C VAL A 70 2.45 -9.43 -0.77
N CYS A 71 1.46 -9.85 -1.54
CA CYS A 71 0.33 -9.02 -1.91
C CYS A 71 -0.72 -9.00 -0.79
N LEU A 72 -1.25 -7.82 -0.50
CA LEU A 72 -2.30 -7.58 0.46
C LEU A 72 -3.54 -7.04 -0.28
N SER A 73 -4.72 -7.54 0.08
CA SER A 73 -5.98 -7.14 -0.55
C SER A 73 -6.44 -5.79 0.02
N PRO A 74 -6.81 -4.82 -0.83
CA PRO A 74 -7.35 -3.53 -0.38
C PRO A 74 -8.71 -3.67 0.34
N ASP A 75 -9.42 -4.77 0.13
CA ASP A 75 -10.73 -5.05 0.73
C ASP A 75 -10.63 -5.51 2.20
N GLY A 76 -9.47 -6.00 2.64
CA GLY A 76 -9.26 -6.44 4.01
C GLY A 76 -9.02 -5.27 4.98
N ASP A 77 -9.35 -5.42 6.27
CA ASP A 77 -9.14 -4.37 7.29
C ASP A 77 -7.69 -3.84 7.31
N GLN A 78 -6.73 -4.76 7.17
CA GLN A 78 -5.31 -4.41 7.17
C GLN A 78 -4.93 -3.64 5.90
N GLY A 79 -5.41 -4.09 4.74
CA GLY A 79 -5.13 -3.45 3.45
C GLY A 79 -5.77 -2.07 3.37
N LYS A 80 -7.05 -1.96 3.70
CA LYS A 80 -7.78 -0.68 3.76
C LYS A 80 -7.06 0.34 4.65
N ARG A 81 -6.64 -0.07 5.85
CA ARG A 81 -5.90 0.81 6.77
C ARG A 81 -4.57 1.28 6.19
N ILE A 82 -3.81 0.38 5.59
CA ILE A 82 -2.52 0.71 4.97
C ILE A 82 -2.74 1.67 3.79
N LEU A 83 -3.71 1.39 2.93
CA LEU A 83 -4.02 2.19 1.75
C LEU A 83 -4.48 3.61 2.12
N THR A 84 -5.35 3.75 3.14
CA THR A 84 -5.77 5.08 3.63
C THR A 84 -4.58 5.89 4.14
N CYS A 85 -3.72 5.28 4.97
CA CYS A 85 -2.53 5.96 5.46
C CYS A 85 -1.56 6.30 4.33
N TRP A 86 -1.39 5.41 3.35
CA TRP A 86 -0.55 5.65 2.18
C TRP A 86 -1.04 6.87 1.39
N HIS A 87 -2.34 7.01 1.14
CA HIS A 87 -2.89 8.20 0.48
C HIS A 87 -2.64 9.51 1.25
N GLU A 88 -2.65 9.48 2.59
CA GLU A 88 -2.31 10.64 3.41
C GLU A 88 -0.82 11.00 3.31
N MET A 89 0.05 9.98 3.33
CA MET A 89 1.49 10.16 3.21
C MET A 89 1.90 10.60 1.81
N GLU A 90 1.26 10.08 0.75
CA GLU A 90 1.49 10.48 -0.63
C GLU A 90 1.21 11.98 -0.83
N LYS A 91 0.12 12.49 -0.23
CA LYS A 91 -0.25 13.92 -0.28
C LYS A 91 0.75 14.80 0.46
N THR A 92 1.20 14.35 1.63
CA THR A 92 2.11 15.11 2.50
C THR A 92 3.59 14.85 2.19
N LYS A 93 3.89 13.96 1.23
CA LYS A 93 5.23 13.42 0.94
C LYS A 93 5.93 12.87 2.20
N GLY A 94 5.15 12.25 3.08
CA GLY A 94 5.62 11.65 4.32
C GLY A 94 6.21 10.24 4.13
N ASP A 95 6.77 9.69 5.21
CA ASP A 95 7.33 8.33 5.22
C ASP A 95 6.20 7.28 5.24
N VAL A 96 5.98 6.61 4.10
CA VAL A 96 4.94 5.59 3.93
C VAL A 96 5.16 4.35 4.81
N LYS A 97 6.39 4.07 5.27
CA LYS A 97 6.68 2.91 6.12
C LYS A 97 6.05 3.07 7.51
N GLN A 98 5.72 4.29 7.92
CA GLN A 98 4.93 4.53 9.13
C GLN A 98 3.55 3.85 9.09
N CYS A 99 2.97 3.67 7.91
CA CYS A 99 1.67 3.01 7.72
C CYS A 99 1.68 1.52 8.12
N LEU A 100 2.86 0.89 8.11
CA LEU A 100 3.05 -0.50 8.51
C LEU A 100 3.08 -0.70 10.04
N LYS A 101 3.29 0.39 10.80
CA LYS A 101 3.36 0.30 12.26
C LYS A 101 2.01 -0.18 12.81
N ARG A 102 2.02 -1.26 13.60
CA ARG A 102 0.83 -1.70 14.35
C ARG A 102 0.36 -0.52 15.19
N ARG A 103 -0.87 -0.05 14.98
CA ARG A 103 -1.51 0.87 15.92
C ARG A 103 -1.57 0.09 17.23
N ARG A 104 -0.72 0.44 18.21
CA ARG A 104 -0.88 -0.07 19.57
C ARG A 104 -2.33 0.25 19.93
N ARG A 105 -3.12 -0.77 20.29
CA ARG A 105 -4.46 -0.52 20.83
C ARG A 105 -4.24 0.47 21.98
N ARG A 106 -4.77 1.69 21.85
CA ARG A 106 -4.73 2.62 22.98
C ARG A 106 -5.31 1.86 24.17
N PRO A 107 -4.62 1.78 25.32
CA PRO A 107 -5.16 1.07 26.46
C PRO A 107 -6.55 1.62 26.73
N ARG A 108 -7.55 0.75 26.75
CA ARG A 108 -8.94 1.11 27.04
C ARG A 108 -8.91 1.75 28.42
N ARG A 109 -9.13 3.08 28.52
CA ARG A 109 -9.26 3.76 29.81
C ARG A 109 -10.34 3.01 30.59
N LYS A 110 -9.97 2.25 31.62
CA LYS A 110 -10.92 1.61 32.53
C LYS A 110 -11.65 2.76 33.23
N HIS A 111 -12.94 2.94 32.92
CA HIS A 111 -13.79 3.84 33.67
C HIS A 111 -13.97 3.24 35.07
N THR A 112 -13.18 3.70 36.05
CA THR A 112 -13.37 3.31 37.45
C THR A 112 -14.72 3.86 37.90
N ARG A 113 -15.68 2.97 38.09
CA ARG A 113 -16.99 3.30 38.68
C ARG A 113 -16.74 3.61 40.16
N SER A 114 -16.72 4.90 40.54
CA SER A 114 -16.69 5.31 41.94
C SER A 114 -17.83 4.63 42.69
N LYS A 115 -17.50 3.73 43.63
CA LYS A 115 -18.46 3.26 44.63
C LYS A 115 -18.86 4.47 45.47
N LYS A 116 -20.10 4.93 45.31
CA LYS A 116 -20.72 5.90 46.23
C LYS A 116 -20.81 5.22 47.59
N LYS A 117 -20.07 5.74 48.57
CA LYS A 117 -20.09 5.29 49.96
C LYS A 117 -21.40 5.80 50.56
N THR A 118 -22.37 4.91 50.81
CA THR A 118 -23.57 5.27 51.57
C THR A 118 -23.20 5.22 53.06
N LEU A 119 -23.62 6.27 53.77
CA LEU A 119 -23.48 6.48 55.21
C LEU A 119 -24.17 5.38 56.02
#